data_AF-A0AAV2TIV2-F1
#
_entry.id   AF-A0AAV2TIV2-F1
#
_cell.length_a   1.000
_cell.length_b   1.000
_cell.length_c   1.000
_cell.angle_alpha   90.00
_cell.angle_beta   90.00
_cell.angle_gamma   90.00
#
_symmetry.space_group_name_H-M   'P 1'
#
loop_
_entity.id
_entity.type
_entity.pdbx_description
1 polymer ?
#
loop_
_entity_poly.entity_id
_entity_poly.type
_entity_poly.pdbx_seq_one_letter_code
_entity_poly.pdbx_strand_id
1 'polypeptide(L)'
;MHGLGNQIEQFLGMLAFSKQINRTLILPPWNIMDEFGAKFIHFDRLFRPSTLNTYHRCLLMEEFMKTLAPQIWPLGKRAVLCYAPRYGSQQNDCNAKEGSPFGPFWSKFGISFDSSLFYSPLTVDSPYSDWEKLFPLRQFPVLAFVSAPSPFPAHLNNQRLHYFIDWSEEMDKRTDLFIREFFVLPFVAIHLRNGEDFGIACNLLKDGVRRLFSSAQCHGEQFQYPPYQLTSEMCSPSLQNILSLLRYAIKLIGARSLFVATDNKPPMAEIQSHLRETDVKKIIWMPDRQPQEDLAMLGRANLAILNCVSSFSAAAKRERDHRQLPTMFWGLRIEEQRALQLPLSSNRNSSVCLNEPLKFDRACSILV
;
A
#
# COMPACT_ATOMS: atom_id res chain seq x y z
N MET A 1 -10.75 5.33 -3.97
CA MET A 1 -9.32 4.92 -3.86
C MET A 1 -8.58 5.44 -2.62
N HIS A 2 -9.19 6.30 -1.80
CA HIS A 2 -8.48 6.96 -0.71
C HIS A 2 -8.07 5.96 0.40
N GLY A 3 -6.81 6.03 0.84
CA GLY A 3 -6.33 5.37 2.06
C GLY A 3 -5.66 4.00 1.91
N LEU A 4 -6.05 3.14 0.95
CA LEU A 4 -5.47 1.79 0.84
C LEU A 4 -3.97 1.80 0.52
N GLY A 5 -3.54 2.65 -0.41
CA GLY A 5 -2.11 2.79 -0.74
C GLY A 5 -1.26 3.20 0.46
N ASN A 6 -1.75 4.12 1.30
CA ASN A 6 -1.05 4.55 2.51
C ASN A 6 -0.96 3.43 3.55
N GLN A 7 -2.05 2.67 3.74
CA GLN A 7 -2.05 1.53 4.64
C GLN A 7 -1.08 0.46 4.19
N ILE A 8 -1.00 0.17 2.88
CA ILE A 8 -0.02 -0.77 2.34
C ILE A 8 1.40 -0.27 2.59
N GLU A 9 1.72 1.00 2.30
CA GLU A 9 3.04 1.58 2.58
C GLU A 9 3.43 1.43 4.06
N GLN A 10 2.55 1.83 4.98
CA GLN A 10 2.81 1.71 6.41
C GLN A 10 2.89 0.25 6.88
N PHE A 11 2.11 -0.65 6.28
CA PHE A 11 2.16 -2.08 6.57
C PHE A 11 3.53 -2.67 6.24
N LEU A 12 4.18 -2.24 5.15
CA LEU A 12 5.53 -2.72 4.81
C LEU A 12 6.55 -2.39 5.89
N GLY A 13 6.53 -1.17 6.44
CA GLY A 13 7.43 -0.83 7.54
C GLY A 13 7.05 -1.50 8.86
N MET A 14 5.75 -1.65 9.14
CA MET A 14 5.29 -2.39 10.33
C MET A 14 5.72 -3.86 10.29
N LEU A 15 5.68 -4.50 9.11
CA LEU A 15 6.17 -5.86 8.91
C LEU A 15 7.68 -5.97 9.18
N ALA A 16 8.47 -5.03 8.65
CA ALA A 16 9.91 -4.97 8.93
C ALA A 16 10.20 -4.75 10.42
N PHE A 17 9.51 -3.79 11.04
CA PHE A 17 9.66 -3.43 12.45
C PHE A 17 9.34 -4.62 13.36
N SER A 18 8.23 -5.32 13.11
CA SER A 18 7.83 -6.50 13.88
C SER A 18 8.90 -7.60 13.89
N LYS A 19 9.58 -7.79 12.75
CA LYS A 19 10.69 -8.73 12.62
C LYS A 19 11.92 -8.24 13.37
N GLN A 20 12.26 -6.96 13.24
CA GLN A 20 13.38 -6.33 13.93
C GLN A 20 13.27 -6.48 15.46
N ILE A 21 12.08 -6.29 16.02
CA ILE A 21 11.86 -6.45 17.47
C ILE A 21 11.44 -7.87 17.89
N ASN A 22 11.48 -8.81 16.95
CA ASN A 22 11.15 -10.22 17.16
C ASN A 22 9.77 -10.47 17.81
N ARG A 23 8.75 -9.68 17.46
CA ARG A 23 7.37 -9.82 17.94
C ARG A 23 6.42 -10.22 16.83
N THR A 24 5.55 -11.19 17.07
CA THR A 24 4.53 -11.65 16.11
C THR A 24 3.65 -10.48 15.71
N LEU A 25 3.52 -10.22 14.42
CA LEU A 25 2.66 -9.14 13.94
C LEU A 25 1.20 -9.59 13.94
N ILE A 26 0.32 -8.83 14.60
CA ILE A 26 -1.11 -8.97 14.40
C ILE A 26 -1.49 -8.22 13.14
N LEU A 27 -2.11 -8.93 12.21
CA LEU A 27 -2.56 -8.39 10.94
C LEU A 27 -3.87 -7.63 11.17
N PRO A 28 -3.86 -6.28 11.08
CA PRO A 28 -5.07 -5.50 11.27
C PRO A 28 -6.00 -5.66 10.07
N PRO A 29 -7.32 -5.47 10.25
CA PRO A 29 -8.20 -5.28 9.11
C PRO A 29 -7.84 -4.00 8.35
N TRP A 30 -8.04 -4.02 7.03
CA TRP A 30 -7.90 -2.86 6.16
C TRP A 30 -9.09 -1.92 6.34
N ASN A 31 -8.81 -0.63 6.51
CA ASN A 31 -9.82 0.42 6.50
C ASN A 31 -10.07 0.89 5.06
N ILE A 32 -11.18 0.47 4.47
CA ILE A 32 -11.66 0.98 3.20
C ILE A 32 -12.72 2.04 3.52
N MET A 33 -12.41 3.30 3.23
CA MET A 33 -13.40 4.37 3.40
C MET A 33 -14.42 4.31 2.26
N ASP A 34 -15.70 4.36 2.61
CA ASP A 34 -16.81 4.59 1.69
C ASP A 34 -17.60 5.85 2.10
N GLU A 35 -18.70 6.15 1.41
CA GLU A 35 -19.55 7.32 1.66
C GLU A 35 -20.16 7.32 3.08
N PHE A 36 -20.22 6.16 3.74
CA PHE A 36 -20.79 6.00 5.09
C PHE A 36 -19.72 5.95 6.19
N GLY A 37 -18.44 5.99 5.83
CA GLY A 37 -17.31 6.10 6.75
C GLY A 37 -16.32 4.94 6.66
N ALA A 38 -15.70 4.61 7.79
CA ALA A 38 -14.65 3.60 7.87
C ALA A 38 -15.23 2.18 7.84
N LYS A 39 -14.85 1.38 6.84
CA LYS A 39 -15.22 -0.05 6.74
C LYS A 39 -13.99 -0.93 6.91
N PHE A 40 -14.01 -1.77 7.94
CA PHE A 40 -12.90 -2.65 8.26
C PHE A 40 -13.06 -4.04 7.63
N ILE A 41 -12.27 -4.30 6.58
CA ILE A 41 -12.21 -5.58 5.87
C ILE A 41 -11.08 -6.42 6.46
N HIS A 42 -11.36 -7.68 6.84
CA HIS A 42 -10.33 -8.54 7.43
C HIS A 42 -9.14 -8.70 6.47
N PHE A 43 -7.94 -8.88 7.03
CA PHE A 43 -6.71 -8.97 6.25
C PHE A 43 -6.79 -10.06 5.17
N ASP A 44 -7.24 -11.25 5.58
CA ASP A 44 -7.34 -12.48 4.78
C ASP A 44 -8.35 -12.41 3.63
N ARG A 45 -9.29 -11.47 3.67
CA ARG A 45 -10.21 -11.19 2.56
C ARG A 45 -9.49 -10.56 1.37
N LEU A 46 -8.44 -9.77 1.62
CA LEU A 46 -7.68 -9.10 0.58
C LEU A 46 -6.37 -9.82 0.25
N PHE A 47 -5.63 -10.29 1.25
CA PHE A 47 -4.29 -10.84 1.07
C PHE A 47 -4.07 -12.12 1.87
N ARG A 48 -3.22 -13.03 1.39
CA ARG A 48 -2.97 -14.33 2.04
C ARG A 48 -2.01 -14.17 3.23
N PRO A 49 -2.42 -14.47 4.48
CA PRO A 49 -1.52 -14.43 5.63
C PRO A 49 -0.36 -15.45 5.54
N SER A 50 -0.57 -16.57 4.84
CA SER A 50 0.44 -17.62 4.70
C SER A 50 1.71 -17.13 4.00
N THR A 51 1.60 -16.24 3.02
CA THR A 51 2.76 -15.67 2.32
C THR A 51 3.59 -14.81 3.27
N LEU A 52 2.95 -14.01 4.13
CA LEU A 52 3.64 -13.21 5.15
C LEU A 52 4.38 -14.05 6.18
N ASN A 53 3.79 -15.20 6.58
CA ASN A 53 4.39 -16.14 7.53
C ASN A 53 5.73 -16.73 7.05
N THR A 54 6.03 -16.66 5.75
CA THR A 54 7.36 -17.03 5.21
C THR A 54 8.44 -15.98 5.53
N TYR A 55 8.04 -14.73 5.78
CA TYR A 55 8.94 -13.65 6.16
C TYR A 55 9.06 -13.49 7.68
N HIS A 56 7.92 -13.42 8.38
CA HIS A 56 7.86 -13.22 9.83
C HIS A 56 6.56 -13.76 10.39
N ARG A 57 6.53 -14.07 11.69
CA ARG A 57 5.34 -14.61 12.36
C ARG A 57 4.21 -13.58 12.33
N CYS A 58 3.07 -13.98 11.81
CA CYS A 58 1.86 -13.16 11.73
C CYS A 58 0.62 -13.92 12.22
N LEU A 59 -0.33 -13.19 12.80
CA LEU A 59 -1.60 -13.73 13.29
C LEU A 59 -2.74 -12.75 12.97
N LEU A 60 -3.93 -13.22 12.61
CA LEU A 60 -5.05 -12.32 12.33
C LEU A 60 -5.53 -11.62 13.61
N MET A 61 -5.95 -10.36 13.50
CA MET A 61 -6.53 -9.61 14.63
C MET A 61 -7.72 -10.34 15.25
N GLU A 62 -8.60 -10.88 14.42
CA GLU A 62 -9.78 -11.63 14.84
C GLU A 62 -9.38 -12.87 15.66
N GLU A 63 -8.34 -13.58 15.22
CA GLU A 63 -7.82 -14.76 15.91
C GLU A 63 -7.13 -14.39 17.22
N PHE A 64 -6.28 -13.36 17.21
CA PHE A 64 -5.61 -12.83 18.39
C PHE A 64 -6.63 -12.44 19.47
N MET A 65 -7.63 -11.64 19.10
CA MET A 65 -8.63 -11.14 20.04
C MET A 65 -9.52 -12.25 20.61
N LYS A 66 -9.78 -13.31 19.83
CA LYS A 66 -10.57 -14.45 20.27
C LYS A 66 -9.80 -15.41 21.17
N THR A 67 -8.52 -15.67 20.87
CA THR A 67 -7.79 -16.82 21.44
C THR A 67 -6.70 -16.43 22.44
N LEU A 68 -5.93 -15.38 22.17
CA LEU A 68 -4.74 -15.02 22.94
C LEU A 68 -4.97 -13.80 23.83
N ALA A 69 -5.66 -12.77 23.33
CA ALA A 69 -5.91 -11.54 24.07
C ALA A 69 -6.54 -11.78 25.46
N PRO A 70 -7.52 -12.69 25.65
CA PRO A 70 -8.07 -12.95 26.99
C PRO A 70 -7.04 -13.47 28.00
N GLN A 71 -5.97 -14.11 27.53
CA GLN A 71 -4.94 -14.73 28.37
C GLN A 71 -3.77 -13.78 28.65
N ILE A 72 -3.28 -13.09 27.62
CA ILE A 72 -2.05 -12.28 27.70
C ILE A 72 -2.30 -10.76 27.63
N TRP A 73 -3.50 -10.32 27.26
CA TRP A 73 -3.89 -8.92 27.16
C TRP A 73 -5.36 -8.67 27.59
N PRO A 74 -5.71 -9.11 28.83
CA PRO A 74 -7.08 -9.07 29.31
C PRO A 74 -7.58 -7.64 29.53
N LEU A 75 -8.90 -7.49 29.66
CA LEU A 75 -9.53 -6.23 30.10
C LEU A 75 -8.92 -5.77 31.43
N GLY A 76 -8.71 -4.46 31.59
CA GLY A 76 -8.07 -3.89 32.78
C GLY A 76 -6.54 -3.85 32.73
N LYS A 77 -5.92 -4.40 31.68
CA LYS A 77 -4.45 -4.42 31.48
C LYS A 77 -4.00 -3.94 30.10
N ARG A 78 -4.87 -3.29 29.34
CA ARG A 78 -4.61 -2.91 27.95
C ARG A 78 -3.96 -1.54 27.88
N ALA A 79 -2.66 -1.50 27.65
CA ALA A 79 -1.94 -0.27 27.37
C ALA A 79 -1.90 0.02 25.85
N VAL A 80 -1.93 1.31 25.48
CA VAL A 80 -1.69 1.78 24.11
C VAL A 80 -0.39 2.59 24.04
N LEU A 81 0.33 2.46 22.94
CA LEU A 81 1.59 3.13 22.68
C LEU A 81 1.42 4.27 21.66
N CYS A 82 2.05 5.40 21.96
CA CYS A 82 2.27 6.51 21.03
C CYS A 82 3.64 7.14 21.30
N TYR A 83 4.17 7.93 20.36
CA TYR A 83 5.52 8.48 20.50
C TYR A 83 5.64 9.36 21.75
N ALA A 84 4.67 10.26 21.90
CA ALA A 84 4.53 11.22 23.00
C ALA A 84 3.03 11.49 23.21
N PRO A 85 2.62 12.16 24.30
CA PRO A 85 1.24 12.56 24.51
C PRO A 85 0.64 13.22 23.27
N ARG A 86 -0.52 12.73 22.83
CA ARG A 86 -1.26 13.28 21.70
C ARG A 86 -2.28 14.28 22.21
N TYR A 87 -2.52 15.33 21.42
CA TYR A 87 -3.62 16.25 21.71
C TYR A 87 -4.96 15.50 21.70
N GLY A 88 -5.84 15.82 22.64
CA GLY A 88 -7.15 15.21 22.77
C GLY A 88 -7.86 15.61 24.06
N SER A 89 -8.95 14.90 24.36
CA SER A 89 -9.80 15.09 25.54
C SER A 89 -9.06 14.79 26.83
N GLN A 90 -8.09 13.87 26.82
CA GLN A 90 -7.29 13.52 27.99
C GLN A 90 -5.88 14.13 27.89
N GLN A 91 -5.42 14.70 29.00
CA GLN A 91 -4.06 15.20 29.13
C GLN A 91 -3.09 14.04 29.37
N ASN A 92 -1.88 14.14 28.82
CA ASN A 92 -0.83 13.14 28.97
C ASN A 92 -1.28 11.72 28.55
N ASP A 93 -2.02 11.62 27.44
CA ASP A 93 -2.58 10.37 26.93
C ASP A 93 -2.32 10.22 25.42
N CYS A 94 -2.43 9.00 24.90
CA CYS A 94 -2.36 8.71 23.47
C CYS A 94 -3.66 9.02 22.72
N ASN A 95 -4.76 9.29 23.43
CA ASN A 95 -6.08 9.63 22.89
C ASN A 95 -6.49 8.66 21.77
N ALA A 96 -6.26 7.37 22.01
CA ALA A 96 -6.16 6.36 20.96
C ALA A 96 -7.46 6.00 20.25
N LYS A 97 -8.59 6.44 20.80
CA LYS A 97 -9.93 6.23 20.24
C LYS A 97 -10.57 7.53 19.75
N GLU A 98 -9.83 8.62 19.69
CA GLU A 98 -10.38 9.90 19.26
C GLU A 98 -10.45 10.02 17.74
N GLY A 99 -11.63 10.38 17.25
CA GLY A 99 -11.92 10.56 15.84
C GLY A 99 -12.02 9.26 15.04
N SER A 100 -12.22 9.43 13.74
CA SER A 100 -12.27 8.36 12.75
C SER A 100 -10.96 8.34 11.95
N PRO A 101 -10.36 7.17 11.67
CA PRO A 101 -10.89 5.81 11.92
C PRO A 101 -10.51 5.20 13.29
N PHE A 102 -9.81 5.93 14.16
CA PHE A 102 -9.22 5.41 15.40
C PHE A 102 -10.24 4.76 16.35
N GLY A 103 -11.26 5.50 16.76
CA GLY A 103 -12.29 5.00 17.69
C GLY A 103 -13.05 3.78 17.17
N PRO A 104 -13.60 3.85 15.94
CA PRO A 104 -14.27 2.71 15.31
C PRO A 104 -13.39 1.46 15.17
N PHE A 105 -12.11 1.62 14.84
CA PHE A 105 -11.17 0.50 14.68
C PHE A 105 -11.06 -0.31 15.98
N TRP A 106 -10.72 0.33 17.09
CA TRP A 106 -10.57 -0.36 18.38
C TRP A 106 -11.91 -0.88 18.91
N SER A 107 -12.99 -0.13 18.71
CA SER A 107 -14.32 -0.51 19.19
C SER A 107 -14.87 -1.75 18.48
N LYS A 108 -14.52 -1.99 17.20
CA LYS A 108 -14.87 -3.21 16.46
C LYS A 108 -14.43 -4.49 17.18
N PHE A 109 -13.32 -4.43 17.93
CA PHE A 109 -12.75 -5.57 18.66
C PHE A 109 -13.05 -5.52 20.16
N GLY A 110 -13.92 -4.62 20.62
CA GLY A 110 -14.18 -4.43 22.05
C GLY A 110 -12.92 -3.99 22.82
N ILE A 111 -12.05 -3.22 22.16
CA ILE A 111 -10.81 -2.71 22.77
C ILE A 111 -11.08 -1.33 23.37
N SER A 112 -10.75 -1.24 24.65
CA SER A 112 -10.57 -0.02 25.43
C SER A 112 -9.21 -0.10 26.11
N PHE A 113 -8.59 1.03 26.34
CA PHE A 113 -7.26 1.13 26.92
C PHE A 113 -7.34 1.65 28.35
N ASP A 114 -6.58 1.03 29.23
CA ASP A 114 -6.49 1.33 30.66
C ASP A 114 -5.35 2.32 30.96
N SER A 115 -4.39 2.45 30.04
CA SER A 115 -3.25 3.36 30.17
C SER A 115 -2.60 3.68 28.83
N SER A 116 -1.85 4.78 28.80
CA SER A 116 -0.99 5.18 27.69
C SER A 116 0.48 5.02 28.06
N LEU A 117 1.27 4.53 27.10
CA LEU A 117 2.71 4.37 27.19
C LEU A 117 3.39 5.16 26.08
N PHE A 118 4.52 5.78 26.41
CA PHE A 118 5.27 6.63 25.48
C PHE A 118 6.60 5.97 25.13
N TYR A 119 6.93 5.92 23.83
CA TYR A 119 8.17 5.31 23.37
C TYR A 119 9.26 6.32 22.99
N SER A 120 9.01 7.63 23.07
CA SER A 120 10.06 8.64 22.90
C SER A 120 11.21 8.42 23.90
N PRO A 121 12.49 8.51 23.46
CA PRO A 121 12.95 9.01 22.16
C PRO A 121 13.17 7.91 21.09
N LEU A 122 12.65 6.70 21.28
CA LEU A 122 12.83 5.61 20.30
C LEU A 122 12.16 5.94 18.97
N THR A 123 12.82 5.57 17.90
CA THR A 123 12.25 5.51 16.55
C THR A 123 12.06 4.06 16.14
N VAL A 124 11.34 3.84 15.04
CA VAL A 124 11.16 2.51 14.45
C VAL A 124 12.50 1.89 14.00
N ASP A 125 13.51 2.73 13.75
CA ASP A 125 14.86 2.33 13.39
C ASP A 125 15.77 2.11 14.62
N SER A 126 15.29 2.40 15.83
CA SER A 126 16.08 2.17 17.05
C SER A 126 16.40 0.68 17.24
N PRO A 127 17.60 0.34 17.76
CA PRO A 127 18.00 -1.04 18.01
C PRO A 127 16.99 -1.84 18.85
N TYR A 128 16.88 -3.14 18.58
CA TYR A 128 16.02 -4.04 19.35
C TYR A 128 16.34 -3.99 20.86
N SER A 129 17.61 -3.86 21.24
CA SER A 129 18.02 -3.75 22.66
C SER A 129 17.35 -2.59 23.39
N ASP A 130 17.10 -1.48 22.70
CA ASP A 130 16.50 -0.30 23.30
C ASP A 130 14.99 -0.48 23.46
N TRP A 131 14.36 -1.11 22.47
CA TRP A 131 12.96 -1.53 22.54
C TRP A 131 12.73 -2.59 23.63
N GLU A 132 13.60 -3.58 23.77
CA GLU A 132 13.49 -4.61 24.82
C GLU A 132 13.75 -4.03 26.21
N LYS A 133 14.65 -3.05 26.33
CA LYS A 133 14.90 -2.35 27.59
C LYS A 133 13.67 -1.55 28.05
N LEU A 134 12.99 -0.87 27.13
CA LEU A 134 11.83 -0.04 27.46
C LEU A 134 10.54 -0.87 27.57
N PHE A 135 10.39 -1.90 26.75
CA PHE A 135 9.20 -2.74 26.67
C PHE A 135 9.55 -4.23 26.71
N PRO A 136 10.06 -4.73 27.85
CA PRO A 136 10.46 -6.12 27.98
C PRO A 136 9.28 -7.07 27.85
N LEU A 137 9.50 -8.22 27.22
CA LEU A 137 8.43 -9.18 26.91
C LEU A 137 7.59 -9.61 28.13
N ARG A 138 8.26 -9.82 29.27
CA ARG A 138 7.61 -10.30 30.50
C ARG A 138 6.59 -9.30 31.06
N GLN A 139 6.81 -8.00 30.85
CA GLN A 139 5.96 -6.94 31.36
C GLN A 139 4.96 -6.45 30.30
N PHE A 140 5.39 -6.39 29.04
CA PHE A 140 4.59 -5.91 27.92
C PHE A 140 4.50 -7.01 26.84
N PRO A 141 3.63 -8.03 27.05
CA PRO A 141 3.47 -9.12 26.09
C PRO A 141 2.86 -8.65 24.76
N VAL A 142 2.09 -7.56 24.80
CA VAL A 142 1.44 -6.92 23.65
C VAL A 142 1.85 -5.45 23.59
N LEU A 143 2.38 -5.03 22.45
CA LEU A 143 2.60 -3.62 22.13
C LEU A 143 1.52 -3.19 21.15
N ALA A 144 0.50 -2.48 21.63
CA ALA A 144 -0.60 -1.97 20.81
C ALA A 144 -0.33 -0.52 20.42
N PHE A 145 -0.15 -0.22 19.13
CA PHE A 145 0.21 1.12 18.67
C PHE A 145 -1.00 1.90 18.18
N VAL A 146 -1.07 3.19 18.54
CA VAL A 146 -2.17 4.05 18.08
C VAL A 146 -2.16 4.30 16.56
N SER A 147 -0.98 4.21 15.95
CA SER A 147 -0.74 4.32 14.52
C SER A 147 0.37 3.35 14.13
N ALA A 148 0.39 2.88 12.88
CA ALA A 148 1.42 1.97 12.41
C ALA A 148 2.85 2.46 12.78
N PRO A 149 3.67 1.63 13.47
CA PRO A 149 5.04 1.97 13.80
C PRO A 149 5.92 1.85 12.54
N SER A 150 5.74 2.78 11.61
CA SER A 150 6.40 2.80 10.30
C SER A 150 6.52 4.23 9.79
N PRO A 151 7.60 4.57 9.04
CA PRO A 151 7.59 5.78 8.23
C PRO A 151 6.51 5.71 7.14
N PHE A 152 6.18 6.88 6.60
CA PHE A 152 5.43 7.00 5.35
C PHE A 152 6.11 8.06 4.45
N PRO A 153 6.43 7.73 3.18
CA PRO A 153 6.37 6.40 2.56
C PRO A 153 7.27 5.35 3.22
N ALA A 154 7.11 4.08 2.86
CA ALA A 154 8.00 3.04 3.35
C ALA A 154 9.44 3.28 2.89
N HIS A 155 10.42 3.01 3.76
CA HIS A 155 11.83 2.97 3.38
C HIS A 155 12.05 2.03 2.20
N LEU A 156 12.97 2.39 1.30
CA LEU A 156 13.30 1.59 0.12
C LEU A 156 13.60 0.11 0.45
N ASN A 157 14.34 -0.14 1.54
CA ASN A 157 14.68 -1.48 2.00
C ASN A 157 13.46 -2.32 2.43
N ASN A 158 12.35 -1.66 2.77
CA ASN A 158 11.09 -2.28 3.16
C ASN A 158 10.11 -2.39 1.98
N GLN A 159 10.29 -1.59 0.93
CA GLN A 159 9.43 -1.65 -0.26
C GLN A 159 9.44 -3.03 -0.93
N ARG A 160 10.58 -3.74 -0.92
CA ARG A 160 10.68 -5.12 -1.42
C ARG A 160 9.81 -6.13 -0.67
N LEU A 161 9.37 -5.80 0.55
CA LEU A 161 8.48 -6.66 1.33
C LEU A 161 7.08 -6.79 0.72
N HIS A 162 6.75 -5.92 -0.25
CA HIS A 162 5.53 -6.07 -1.05
C HIS A 162 5.48 -7.42 -1.77
N TYR A 163 6.62 -8.08 -2.01
CA TYR A 163 6.70 -9.47 -2.48
C TYR A 163 5.84 -10.43 -1.64
N PHE A 164 5.72 -10.19 -0.33
CA PHE A 164 4.96 -11.05 0.57
C PHE A 164 3.48 -10.68 0.66
N ILE A 165 3.05 -9.59 0.01
CA ILE A 165 1.65 -9.18 -0.08
C ILE A 165 1.05 -9.84 -1.33
N ASP A 166 0.49 -11.04 -1.15
CA ASP A 166 -0.14 -11.78 -2.24
C ASP A 166 -1.67 -11.75 -2.09
N TRP A 167 -2.39 -11.54 -3.18
CA TRP A 167 -3.85 -11.43 -3.18
C TRP A 167 -4.50 -12.72 -2.68
N SER A 168 -5.62 -12.60 -1.95
CA SER A 168 -6.42 -13.75 -1.53
C SER A 168 -6.92 -14.54 -2.75
N GLU A 169 -7.17 -15.84 -2.58
CA GLU A 169 -7.70 -16.67 -3.67
C GLU A 169 -9.03 -16.12 -4.22
N GLU A 170 -9.86 -15.53 -3.36
CA GLU A 170 -11.10 -14.87 -3.77
C GLU A 170 -10.82 -13.66 -4.67
N MET A 171 -9.87 -12.80 -4.28
CA MET A 171 -9.49 -11.61 -5.06
C MET A 171 -8.88 -11.99 -6.41
N ASP A 172 -8.04 -13.02 -6.43
CA ASP A 172 -7.45 -13.53 -7.67
C ASP A 172 -8.52 -14.07 -8.61
N LYS A 173 -9.37 -14.98 -8.12
CA LYS A 173 -10.48 -15.55 -8.91
C LYS A 173 -11.39 -14.46 -9.44
N ARG A 174 -11.80 -13.50 -8.61
CA ARG A 174 -12.69 -12.40 -9.02
C ARG A 174 -12.04 -11.53 -10.10
N THR A 175 -10.77 -11.19 -9.93
CA THR A 175 -10.02 -10.37 -10.88
C THR A 175 -9.88 -11.09 -12.23
N ASP A 176 -9.50 -12.36 -12.21
CA ASP A 176 -9.33 -13.17 -13.43
C ASP A 176 -10.65 -13.38 -14.18
N LEU A 177 -11.73 -13.65 -13.44
CA LEU A 177 -13.09 -13.72 -13.98
C LEU A 177 -13.49 -12.42 -14.68
N PHE A 178 -13.26 -11.28 -14.00
CA PHE A 178 -13.57 -9.97 -14.55
C PHE A 178 -12.76 -9.67 -15.83
N ILE A 179 -11.47 -9.99 -15.84
CA ILE A 179 -10.63 -9.86 -17.05
C ILE A 179 -11.21 -10.70 -18.19
N ARG A 180 -11.52 -11.98 -17.93
CA ARG A 180 -12.03 -12.91 -18.94
C ARG A 180 -13.35 -12.46 -19.56
N GLU A 181 -14.26 -11.92 -18.76
CA GLU A 181 -15.60 -11.53 -19.22
C GLU A 181 -15.61 -10.17 -19.93
N PHE A 182 -14.88 -9.20 -19.40
CA PHE A 182 -14.99 -7.82 -19.84
C PHE A 182 -13.90 -7.39 -20.82
N PHE A 183 -12.79 -8.11 -20.96
CA PHE A 183 -11.63 -7.63 -21.73
C PHE A 183 -11.38 -8.40 -23.02
N VAL A 184 -10.78 -7.70 -23.98
CA VAL A 184 -10.12 -8.29 -25.13
C VAL A 184 -8.63 -8.02 -24.96
N LEU A 185 -7.84 -9.07 -24.73
CA LEU A 185 -6.40 -8.96 -24.50
C LEU A 185 -5.62 -8.61 -25.79
N PRO A 186 -4.45 -7.95 -25.70
CA PRO A 186 -3.89 -7.37 -24.48
C PRO A 186 -4.61 -6.07 -24.08
N PHE A 187 -4.50 -5.66 -22.82
CA PHE A 187 -5.12 -4.43 -22.32
C PHE A 187 -4.14 -3.51 -21.59
N VAL A 188 -4.36 -2.21 -21.73
CA VAL A 188 -3.72 -1.17 -20.93
C VAL A 188 -4.62 -0.86 -19.74
N ALA A 189 -4.05 -0.70 -18.55
CA ALA A 189 -4.74 -0.11 -17.42
C ALA A 189 -4.12 1.23 -17.06
N ILE A 190 -4.95 2.20 -16.69
CA ILE A 190 -4.48 3.51 -16.28
C ILE A 190 -4.99 3.85 -14.89
N HIS A 191 -4.16 4.55 -14.11
CA HIS A 191 -4.56 5.15 -12.86
C HIS A 191 -4.56 6.67 -12.97
N LEU A 192 -5.76 7.26 -12.93
CA LEU A 192 -5.95 8.71 -12.88
C LEU A 192 -6.23 9.09 -11.42
N ARG A 193 -5.32 9.87 -10.83
CA ARG A 193 -5.50 10.44 -9.49
C ARG A 193 -5.83 11.92 -9.66
N ASN A 194 -7.11 12.21 -9.89
CA ASN A 194 -7.64 13.52 -10.27
C ASN A 194 -8.74 14.02 -9.32
N GLY A 195 -8.80 13.49 -8.10
CA GLY A 195 -9.56 14.06 -7.00
C GLY A 195 -9.11 15.48 -6.64
N GLU A 196 -10.04 16.30 -6.14
CA GLU A 196 -9.78 17.67 -5.72
C GLU A 196 -8.74 17.72 -4.58
N ASP A 197 -8.83 16.80 -3.61
CA ASP A 197 -7.87 16.61 -2.53
C ASP A 197 -6.44 16.43 -3.06
N PHE A 198 -6.30 15.65 -4.13
CA PHE A 198 -5.02 15.38 -4.75
C PHE A 198 -4.50 16.57 -5.57
N GLY A 199 -5.38 17.30 -6.25
CA GLY A 199 -5.04 18.54 -6.93
C GLY A 199 -4.48 19.59 -5.97
N ILE A 200 -5.06 19.71 -4.77
CA ILE A 200 -4.53 20.57 -3.69
C ILE A 200 -3.15 20.11 -3.25
N ALA A 201 -2.95 18.80 -3.02
CA ALA A 201 -1.63 18.27 -2.66
C ALA A 201 -0.57 18.54 -3.75
N CYS A 202 -0.93 18.41 -5.03
CA CYS A 202 -0.04 18.70 -6.15
C CYS A 202 0.35 20.19 -6.24
N ASN A 203 -0.45 21.13 -5.70
CA ASN A 203 -0.09 22.54 -5.68
C ASN A 203 1.14 22.82 -4.80
N LEU A 204 1.44 21.98 -3.81
CA LEU A 204 2.64 22.13 -2.97
C LEU A 204 3.95 22.04 -3.77
N LEU A 205 3.92 21.45 -4.97
CA LEU A 205 5.08 21.45 -5.88
C LEU A 205 5.43 22.86 -6.36
N LYS A 206 4.45 23.77 -6.45
CA LYS A 206 4.68 25.18 -6.78
C LYS A 206 5.40 25.92 -5.65
N ASP A 207 5.24 25.43 -4.42
CA ASP A 207 5.90 25.98 -3.22
C ASP A 207 7.30 25.37 -2.98
N GLY A 208 7.83 24.61 -3.95
CA GLY A 208 9.19 24.07 -3.93
C GLY A 208 9.33 22.71 -3.24
N VAL A 209 8.23 22.03 -2.90
CA VAL A 209 8.27 20.65 -2.39
C VAL A 209 8.83 19.72 -3.47
N ARG A 210 9.97 19.07 -3.18
CA ARG A 210 10.65 18.19 -4.15
C ARG A 210 10.27 16.71 -4.04
N ARG A 211 9.79 16.28 -2.86
CA ARG A 211 9.28 14.92 -2.62
C ARG A 211 7.88 15.00 -2.05
N LEU A 212 6.97 14.25 -2.62
CA LEU A 212 5.58 14.21 -2.20
C LEU A 212 5.10 12.77 -2.27
N PHE A 213 4.63 12.25 -1.14
CA PHE A 213 4.14 10.87 -1.01
C PHE A 213 5.12 9.88 -1.69
N SER A 214 4.63 8.97 -2.53
CA SER A 214 5.43 7.90 -3.12
C SER A 214 6.22 8.31 -4.37
N SER A 215 6.49 9.62 -4.58
CA SER A 215 7.11 10.10 -5.82
C SER A 215 8.50 9.52 -6.12
N ALA A 216 9.23 9.07 -5.11
CA ALA A 216 10.52 8.41 -5.30
C ALA A 216 10.45 7.16 -6.21
N GLN A 217 9.26 6.56 -6.40
CA GLN A 217 9.08 5.41 -7.29
C GLN A 217 9.39 5.68 -8.76
N CYS A 218 9.39 6.95 -9.19
CA CYS A 218 9.65 7.30 -10.59
C CYS A 218 10.89 8.19 -10.79
N HIS A 219 11.41 8.86 -9.76
CA HIS A 219 12.61 9.70 -9.88
C HIS A 219 13.76 9.26 -8.94
N GLY A 220 13.54 8.22 -8.14
CA GLY A 220 14.51 7.68 -7.18
C GLY A 220 14.54 8.49 -5.88
N GLU A 221 15.05 7.91 -4.78
CA GLU A 221 15.08 8.64 -3.51
C GLU A 221 15.91 9.92 -3.62
N GLN A 222 17.10 9.87 -4.22
CA GLN A 222 17.97 11.03 -4.37
C GLN A 222 17.87 11.70 -5.74
N PHE A 223 16.69 11.65 -6.39
CA PHE A 223 16.49 12.24 -7.72
C PHE A 223 17.48 11.69 -8.76
N GLN A 224 17.67 10.38 -8.74
CA GLN A 224 18.70 9.69 -9.53
C GLN A 224 18.22 9.39 -10.94
N TYR A 225 16.91 9.50 -11.21
CA TYR A 225 16.33 9.22 -12.53
C TYR A 225 15.74 10.48 -13.16
N PRO A 226 15.87 10.65 -14.50
CA PRO A 226 15.19 11.71 -15.24
C PRO A 226 13.69 11.78 -14.93
N PRO A 227 13.10 12.99 -14.85
CA PRO A 227 13.70 14.30 -15.11
C PRO A 227 14.49 14.88 -13.93
N TYR A 228 14.93 14.06 -12.98
CA TYR A 228 15.73 14.43 -11.79
C TYR A 228 15.01 15.42 -10.85
N GLN A 229 13.71 15.58 -11.02
CA GLN A 229 12.82 16.34 -10.15
C GLN A 229 11.38 15.90 -10.36
N LEU A 230 10.53 16.15 -9.37
CA LEU A 230 9.10 15.92 -9.50
C LEU A 230 8.45 17.11 -10.24
N THR A 231 7.73 16.85 -11.32
CA THR A 231 7.02 17.89 -12.09
C THR A 231 5.52 17.89 -11.80
N SER A 232 4.85 19.00 -12.08
CA SER A 232 3.39 19.11 -11.95
C SER A 232 2.66 18.09 -12.82
N GLU A 233 3.14 17.79 -14.02
CA GLU A 233 2.54 16.79 -14.92
C GLU A 233 2.65 15.36 -14.35
N MET A 234 3.71 15.05 -13.60
CA MET A 234 3.86 13.75 -12.93
C MET A 234 2.89 13.57 -11.75
N CYS A 235 2.45 14.69 -11.16
CA CYS A 235 1.49 14.71 -10.07
C CYS A 235 0.05 14.78 -10.60
N SER A 236 -0.28 15.80 -11.39
CA SER A 236 -1.59 16.04 -11.96
C SER A 236 -1.46 16.26 -13.47
N PRO A 237 -1.49 15.19 -14.28
CA PRO A 237 -1.25 15.30 -15.72
C PRO A 237 -2.36 16.06 -16.45
N SER A 238 -1.96 16.84 -17.44
CA SER A 238 -2.89 17.49 -18.36
C SER A 238 -3.63 16.49 -19.24
N LEU A 239 -4.81 16.87 -19.74
CA LEU A 239 -5.55 16.06 -20.72
C LEU A 239 -4.69 15.71 -21.94
N GLN A 240 -3.86 16.65 -22.42
CA GLN A 240 -2.94 16.41 -23.53
C GLN A 240 -1.90 15.33 -23.19
N ASN A 241 -1.32 15.36 -21.99
CA ASN A 241 -0.40 14.32 -21.53
C ASN A 241 -1.10 12.96 -21.45
N ILE A 242 -2.30 12.91 -20.87
CA ILE A 242 -3.11 11.69 -20.76
C ILE A 242 -3.36 11.07 -22.14
N LEU A 243 -3.91 11.84 -23.08
CA LEU A 243 -4.28 11.34 -24.40
C LEU A 243 -3.06 10.88 -25.21
N SER A 244 -1.99 11.67 -25.21
CA SER A 244 -0.77 11.36 -25.97
C SER A 244 -0.07 10.09 -25.47
N LEU A 245 0.15 9.96 -24.16
CA LEU A 245 0.81 8.79 -23.58
C LEU A 245 -0.07 7.54 -23.68
N LEU A 246 -1.39 7.70 -23.54
CA LEU A 246 -2.34 6.60 -23.73
C LEU A 246 -2.31 6.04 -25.16
N ARG A 247 -2.33 6.91 -26.18
CA ARG A 247 -2.23 6.47 -27.59
C ARG A 247 -0.91 5.76 -27.85
N TYR A 248 0.20 6.27 -27.30
CA TYR A 248 1.50 5.61 -27.40
C TYR A 248 1.46 4.20 -26.76
N ALA A 249 0.98 4.08 -25.53
CA ALA A 249 0.91 2.82 -24.80
C ALA A 249 0.02 1.77 -25.51
N ILE A 250 -1.12 2.19 -26.04
CA ILE A 250 -2.02 1.32 -26.81
C ILE A 250 -1.31 0.77 -28.05
N LYS A 251 -0.64 1.64 -28.81
CA LYS A 251 0.14 1.22 -29.99
C LYS A 251 1.31 0.31 -29.63
N LEU A 252 2.00 0.61 -28.52
CA LEU A 252 3.19 -0.12 -28.09
C LEU A 252 2.93 -1.62 -27.89
N ILE A 253 1.78 -1.98 -27.32
CA ILE A 253 1.43 -3.38 -27.03
C ILE A 253 0.31 -3.93 -27.92
N GLY A 254 -0.18 -3.15 -28.89
CA GLY A 254 -1.36 -3.51 -29.70
C GLY A 254 -2.61 -3.75 -28.83
N ALA A 255 -2.84 -2.88 -27.86
CA ALA A 255 -3.92 -3.06 -26.87
C ALA A 255 -5.30 -3.03 -27.53
N ARG A 256 -6.14 -4.01 -27.18
CA ARG A 256 -7.52 -4.12 -27.65
C ARG A 256 -8.54 -3.72 -26.58
N SER A 257 -8.09 -3.43 -25.37
CA SER A 257 -8.93 -2.90 -24.29
C SER A 257 -8.19 -1.90 -23.42
N LEU A 258 -8.94 -0.98 -22.82
CA LEU A 258 -8.46 0.00 -21.86
C LEU A 258 -9.26 -0.13 -20.55
N PHE A 259 -8.57 -0.24 -19.42
CA PHE A 259 -9.15 -0.09 -18.09
C PHE A 259 -8.80 1.26 -17.49
N VAL A 260 -9.79 1.97 -16.95
CA VAL A 260 -9.60 3.26 -16.27
C VAL A 260 -9.92 3.11 -14.79
N ALA A 261 -8.87 3.12 -13.98
CA ALA A 261 -8.95 3.21 -12.53
C ALA A 261 -8.81 4.68 -12.13
N THR A 262 -9.74 5.21 -11.35
CA THR A 262 -9.72 6.63 -10.98
C THR A 262 -10.36 6.89 -9.61
N ASP A 263 -9.92 7.93 -8.93
CA ASP A 263 -10.50 8.40 -7.67
C ASP A 263 -11.61 9.44 -7.87
N ASN A 264 -11.73 10.00 -9.07
CA ASN A 264 -12.77 10.95 -9.46
C ASN A 264 -13.22 10.71 -10.91
N LYS A 265 -14.19 11.49 -11.42
CA LYS A 265 -14.70 11.36 -12.78
C LYS A 265 -13.56 11.51 -13.82
N PRO A 266 -13.32 10.51 -14.68
CA PRO A 266 -12.31 10.60 -15.74
C PRO A 266 -12.87 11.31 -16.99
N PRO A 267 -12.00 11.89 -17.85
CA PRO A 267 -12.40 12.55 -19.11
C PRO A 267 -12.75 11.50 -20.19
N MET A 268 -13.83 10.75 -19.96
CA MET A 268 -14.19 9.59 -20.78
C MET A 268 -14.54 9.97 -22.21
N ALA A 269 -15.21 11.10 -22.42
CA ALA A 269 -15.62 11.53 -23.76
C ALA A 269 -14.40 11.80 -24.65
N GLU A 270 -13.39 12.46 -24.07
CA GLU A 270 -12.13 12.79 -24.73
C GLU A 270 -11.29 11.54 -24.98
N ILE A 271 -11.20 10.65 -23.98
CA ILE A 271 -10.51 9.35 -24.13
C ILE A 271 -11.17 8.51 -25.24
N GLN A 272 -12.49 8.33 -25.20
CA GLN A 272 -13.23 7.58 -26.21
C GLN A 272 -13.03 8.18 -27.60
N SER A 273 -13.10 9.52 -27.70
CA SER A 273 -12.92 10.21 -28.97
C SER A 273 -11.51 10.04 -29.52
N HIS A 274 -10.49 10.14 -28.66
CA HIS A 274 -9.09 10.01 -29.06
C HIS A 274 -8.73 8.59 -29.52
N LEU A 275 -9.45 7.58 -29.05
CA LEU A 275 -9.17 6.17 -29.35
C LEU A 275 -10.03 5.58 -30.47
N ARG A 276 -10.94 6.34 -31.10
CA ARG A 276 -11.80 5.84 -32.20
C ARG A 276 -11.01 5.25 -33.37
N GLU A 277 -9.83 5.81 -33.66
CA GLU A 277 -8.96 5.38 -34.76
C GLU A 277 -7.93 4.31 -34.34
N THR A 278 -8.16 3.64 -33.21
CA THR A 278 -7.28 2.58 -32.70
C THR A 278 -8.00 1.23 -32.68
N ASP A 279 -7.26 0.14 -32.51
CA ASP A 279 -7.82 -1.21 -32.42
C ASP A 279 -8.48 -1.52 -31.05
N VAL A 280 -8.66 -0.51 -30.20
CA VAL A 280 -9.33 -0.66 -28.90
C VAL A 280 -10.80 -0.94 -29.11
N LYS A 281 -11.23 -2.13 -28.68
CA LYS A 281 -12.61 -2.61 -28.81
C LYS A 281 -13.46 -2.28 -27.57
N LYS A 282 -12.83 -2.20 -26.40
CA LYS A 282 -13.52 -1.97 -25.13
C LYS A 282 -12.77 -0.97 -24.27
N ILE A 283 -13.50 0.01 -23.74
CA ILE A 283 -13.01 0.96 -22.74
C ILE A 283 -13.87 0.76 -21.49
N ILE A 284 -13.24 0.32 -20.39
CA ILE A 284 -13.92 -0.06 -19.16
C ILE A 284 -13.59 0.94 -18.06
N TRP A 285 -14.62 1.58 -17.53
CA TRP A 285 -14.60 2.40 -16.32
C TRP A 285 -15.86 2.05 -15.52
N MET A 286 -15.70 1.76 -14.23
CA MET A 286 -16.80 1.41 -13.32
C MET A 286 -16.72 2.31 -12.09
N PRO A 287 -17.61 3.31 -11.94
CA PRO A 287 -17.52 4.30 -10.86
C PRO A 287 -17.64 3.69 -9.46
N ASP A 288 -18.42 2.61 -9.29
CA ASP A 288 -18.70 2.00 -7.99
C ASP A 288 -17.75 0.85 -7.63
N ARG A 289 -16.65 0.70 -8.39
CA ARG A 289 -15.69 -0.38 -8.17
C ARG A 289 -14.86 -0.12 -6.92
N GLN A 290 -14.60 -1.19 -6.17
CA GLN A 290 -13.89 -1.06 -4.91
C GLN A 290 -12.38 -0.81 -5.14
N PRO A 291 -11.70 -0.01 -4.30
CA PRO A 291 -10.28 0.33 -4.50
C PRO A 291 -9.35 -0.88 -4.66
N GLN A 292 -9.55 -1.93 -3.88
CA GLN A 292 -8.75 -3.15 -3.97
C GLN A 292 -8.93 -3.88 -5.32
N GLU A 293 -10.12 -3.79 -5.91
CA GLU A 293 -10.42 -4.42 -7.20
C GLU A 293 -9.77 -3.64 -8.36
N ASP A 294 -9.74 -2.31 -8.26
CA ASP A 294 -8.97 -1.46 -9.17
C ASP A 294 -7.47 -1.70 -9.04
N LEU A 295 -6.98 -1.83 -7.81
CA LEU A 295 -5.56 -2.08 -7.54
C LEU A 295 -5.11 -3.42 -8.16
N ALA A 296 -5.91 -4.48 -7.99
CA ALA A 296 -5.64 -5.78 -8.61
C ALA A 296 -5.63 -5.69 -10.15
N MET A 297 -6.57 -4.94 -10.76
CA MET A 297 -6.58 -4.73 -12.21
C MET A 297 -5.33 -4.00 -12.72
N LEU A 298 -4.87 -2.96 -12.02
CA LEU A 298 -3.61 -2.27 -12.33
C LEU A 298 -2.41 -3.23 -12.21
N GLY A 299 -2.41 -4.11 -11.21
CA GLY A 299 -1.39 -5.15 -11.02
C GLY A 299 -1.35 -6.22 -12.13
N ARG A 300 -2.49 -6.50 -12.77
CA ARG A 300 -2.65 -7.58 -13.77
C ARG A 300 -2.56 -7.11 -15.23
N ALA A 301 -2.60 -5.82 -15.51
CA ALA A 301 -2.60 -5.29 -16.87
C ALA A 301 -1.34 -5.63 -17.67
N ASN A 302 -1.48 -5.82 -18.98
CA ASN A 302 -0.32 -6.06 -19.85
C ASN A 302 0.64 -4.87 -19.85
N LEU A 303 0.11 -3.65 -19.75
CA LEU A 303 0.87 -2.43 -19.46
C LEU A 303 0.02 -1.53 -18.56
N ALA A 304 0.64 -0.92 -17.55
CA ALA A 304 -0.02 0.08 -16.71
C ALA A 304 0.60 1.46 -16.88
N ILE A 305 -0.23 2.51 -16.93
CA ILE A 305 0.20 3.90 -16.78
C ILE A 305 -0.26 4.41 -15.41
N LEU A 306 0.70 4.75 -14.56
CA LEU A 306 0.49 5.04 -13.16
C LEU A 306 0.79 6.50 -12.81
N ASN A 307 0.32 6.93 -11.64
CA ASN A 307 0.63 8.24 -11.09
C ASN A 307 1.86 8.15 -10.17
N CYS A 308 2.90 8.93 -10.46
CA CYS A 308 4.15 8.82 -9.71
C CYS A 308 4.00 9.19 -8.23
N VAL A 309 3.17 10.17 -7.90
CA VAL A 309 3.02 10.68 -6.53
C VAL A 309 2.13 9.75 -5.69
N SER A 310 1.19 9.05 -6.32
CA SER A 310 0.23 8.21 -5.61
C SER A 310 0.83 6.94 -4.98
N SER A 311 0.58 6.74 -3.68
CA SER A 311 0.88 5.49 -2.97
C SER A 311 0.02 4.31 -3.44
N PHE A 312 -1.17 4.56 -3.99
CA PHE A 312 -2.00 3.55 -4.61
C PHE A 312 -1.35 3.00 -5.89
N SER A 313 -0.80 3.89 -6.72
CA SER A 313 0.07 3.50 -7.84
C SER A 313 1.35 2.80 -7.37
N ALA A 314 1.95 3.23 -6.26
CA ALA A 314 3.15 2.59 -5.73
C ALA A 314 2.92 1.12 -5.35
N ALA A 315 1.75 0.81 -4.78
CA ALA A 315 1.35 -0.58 -4.53
C ALA A 315 1.26 -1.38 -5.84
N ALA A 316 0.55 -0.87 -6.86
CA ALA A 316 0.47 -1.54 -8.17
C ALA A 316 1.85 -1.72 -8.81
N LYS A 317 2.70 -0.67 -8.80
CA LYS A 317 4.05 -0.71 -9.36
C LYS A 317 4.88 -1.83 -8.76
N ARG A 318 4.84 -2.01 -7.44
CA ARG A 318 5.62 -3.04 -6.76
C ARG A 318 5.13 -4.46 -7.06
N GLU A 319 3.82 -4.67 -7.11
CA GLU A 319 3.25 -5.94 -7.60
C GLU A 319 3.72 -6.24 -9.02
N ARG A 320 3.67 -5.24 -9.90
CA ARG A 320 4.09 -5.35 -11.32
C ARG A 320 5.57 -5.62 -11.45
N ASP A 321 6.42 -4.95 -10.68
CA ASP A 321 7.87 -5.16 -10.68
C ASP A 321 8.22 -6.60 -10.30
N HIS A 322 7.56 -7.13 -9.27
CA HIS A 322 7.73 -8.53 -8.89
C HIS A 322 7.35 -9.48 -10.03
N ARG A 323 6.29 -9.15 -10.79
CA ARG A 323 5.81 -9.92 -11.94
C ARG A 323 6.49 -9.60 -13.26
N GLN A 324 7.46 -8.69 -13.26
CA GLN A 324 8.17 -8.22 -14.46
C GLN A 324 7.22 -7.66 -15.52
N LEU A 325 6.16 -6.98 -15.09
CA LEU A 325 5.18 -6.35 -15.98
C LEU A 325 5.54 -4.88 -16.26
N PRO A 326 5.45 -4.41 -17.52
CA PRO A 326 5.91 -3.09 -17.89
C PRO A 326 5.03 -2.00 -17.31
N THR A 327 5.64 -0.95 -16.77
CA THR A 327 4.92 0.18 -16.17
C THR A 327 5.43 1.49 -16.73
N MET A 328 4.51 2.42 -16.98
CA MET A 328 4.78 3.80 -17.38
C MET A 328 4.19 4.74 -16.32
N PHE A 329 4.67 5.98 -16.28
CA PHE A 329 4.12 7.03 -15.41
C PHE A 329 3.68 8.26 -16.18
N TRP A 330 2.66 8.95 -15.70
CA TRP A 330 2.28 10.25 -16.25
C TRP A 330 3.39 11.29 -16.14
N GLY A 331 3.39 12.26 -17.05
CA GLY A 331 4.34 13.38 -17.04
C GLY A 331 5.79 13.05 -17.41
N LEU A 332 6.15 11.77 -17.59
CA LEU A 332 7.46 11.36 -18.08
C LEU A 332 7.48 11.21 -19.60
N ARG A 333 8.56 11.69 -20.23
CA ARG A 333 8.82 11.52 -21.68
C ARG A 333 9.13 10.07 -22.01
N ILE A 334 8.90 9.66 -23.26
CA ILE A 334 9.07 8.26 -23.70
C ILE A 334 10.48 7.73 -23.42
N GLU A 335 11.52 8.53 -23.59
CA GLU A 335 12.89 8.15 -23.24
C GLU A 335 13.09 7.92 -21.74
N GLU A 336 12.41 8.70 -20.88
CA GLU A 336 12.50 8.61 -19.42
C GLU A 336 11.77 7.36 -18.90
N GLN A 337 10.67 6.98 -19.55
CA GLN A 337 9.93 5.75 -19.25
C GLN A 337 10.83 4.51 -19.39
N ARG A 338 11.70 4.49 -20.42
CA ARG A 338 12.61 3.36 -20.69
C ARG A 338 13.67 3.21 -19.60
N ALA A 339 14.12 4.32 -19.01
CA ALA A 339 15.08 4.29 -17.90
C ALA A 339 14.50 3.68 -16.61
N LEU A 340 13.17 3.67 -16.47
CA LEU A 340 12.46 3.10 -15.32
C LEU A 340 12.00 1.65 -15.52
N GLN A 341 12.07 1.14 -16.75
CA GLN A 341 11.82 -0.26 -17.00
C GLN A 341 13.01 -1.04 -16.44
N LEU A 342 12.73 -2.01 -15.56
CA LEU A 342 13.71 -3.02 -15.20
C LEU A 342 14.32 -3.54 -16.50
N PRO A 343 15.66 -3.64 -16.62
CA PRO A 343 16.23 -4.27 -17.79
C PRO A 343 15.52 -5.61 -17.96
N LEU A 344 14.90 -5.83 -19.11
CA LEU A 344 14.45 -7.14 -19.54
C LEU A 344 15.73 -7.97 -19.70
N SER A 345 16.34 -8.38 -18.60
CA SER A 345 17.62 -9.06 -18.62
C SER A 345 17.35 -10.52 -18.98
N SER A 346 17.74 -10.83 -20.21
CA SER A 346 18.56 -12.00 -20.49
C SER A 346 19.41 -12.38 -19.27
N ASN A 347 18.94 -13.34 -18.48
CA ASN A 347 19.70 -14.47 -17.95
C ASN A 347 18.90 -15.17 -16.85
N ARG A 348 18.33 -16.33 -17.21
CA ARG A 348 18.04 -17.38 -16.24
C ARG A 348 19.40 -17.85 -15.69
N ASN A 349 19.69 -17.54 -14.44
CA ASN A 349 20.42 -18.40 -13.50
C ASN A 349 20.80 -17.59 -12.25
N SER A 350 19.96 -17.68 -11.22
CA SER A 350 20.43 -17.63 -9.84
C SER A 350 19.44 -18.37 -8.95
N SER A 351 19.72 -19.66 -8.78
CA SER A 351 19.25 -20.47 -7.67
C SER A 351 19.60 -19.78 -6.35
N VAL A 352 18.61 -19.33 -5.60
CA VAL A 352 18.79 -18.95 -4.19
C VAL A 352 18.37 -20.13 -3.33
N CYS A 353 19.36 -20.71 -2.67
CA CYS A 353 19.23 -21.84 -1.76
C CYS A 353 18.27 -21.52 -0.61
N LEU A 354 17.22 -22.33 -0.48
CA LEU A 354 16.41 -22.47 0.73
C LEU A 354 16.89 -23.72 1.45
N ASN A 355 17.59 -23.57 2.58
CA ASN A 355 17.80 -24.64 3.54
C ASN A 355 18.10 -24.04 4.91
N GLU A 356 17.16 -24.13 5.85
CA GLU A 356 17.38 -24.72 7.18
C GLU A 356 16.04 -24.88 7.92
N PRO A 357 15.84 -25.97 8.68
CA PRO A 357 14.58 -26.24 9.38
C PRO A 357 14.62 -25.67 10.80
N LEU A 358 13.68 -24.81 11.17
CA LEU A 358 13.57 -24.30 12.55
C LEU A 358 12.57 -25.10 13.39
N LYS A 359 13.11 -25.66 14.48
CA LYS A 359 12.41 -26.33 15.57
C LYS A 359 11.52 -25.35 16.33
N PHE A 360 10.37 -25.84 16.79
CA PHE A 360 9.45 -25.12 17.66
C PHE A 360 9.99 -25.05 19.09
N ASP A 361 10.03 -23.86 19.67
CA ASP A 361 10.08 -23.67 21.13
C ASP A 361 9.11 -22.56 21.57
N ARG A 362 8.48 -22.80 22.73
CA ARG A 362 7.31 -22.09 23.25
C ARG A 362 7.68 -20.77 23.95
N ALA A 363 7.30 -19.63 23.37
CA ALA A 363 6.80 -18.39 24.00
C ALA A 363 6.61 -17.31 22.91
N CYS A 364 5.37 -17.01 22.50
CA CYS A 364 5.08 -16.03 21.44
C CYS A 364 4.80 -14.63 22.01
N SER A 365 5.56 -13.63 21.56
CA SER A 365 5.35 -12.19 21.79
C SER A 365 4.56 -11.56 20.64
N ILE A 366 3.79 -10.48 20.87
CA ILE A 366 2.82 -9.94 19.90
C ILE A 366 2.90 -8.40 19.73
N LEU A 367 2.77 -7.91 18.51
CA LEU A 367 2.69 -6.51 18.08
C LEU A 367 1.31 -6.27 17.45
N VAL A 368 0.52 -5.33 17.96
CA VAL A 368 -0.86 -5.03 17.51
C VAL A 368 -0.95 -3.65 16.87
#